data_AF-A0A0L0EQU4-F1
#
_entry.id   AF-A0A0L0EQU4-F1
#
_cell.length_a   1.000
_cell.length_b   1.000
_cell.length_c   1.000
_cell.angle_alpha   90.00
_cell.angle_beta   90.00
_cell.angle_gamma   90.00
#
_symmetry.space_group_name_H-M   'P 1'
#
loop_
_entity.id
_entity.type
_entity.pdbx_description
1 polymer ?
#
loop_
_entity_poly.entity_id
_entity_poly.type
_entity_poly.pdbx_seq_one_letter_code
_entity_poly.pdbx_strand_id
1 'polypeptide(L)'
;MITLKAHQSLDFPGWQNNKPTVHYRKSTQMLGVRATGSFNKTTVQFSWAPYSFNREYDDGMFASLWVDQSFQYKNWQMYANTGLVYRSEEIINYYFGVPEEIASYMFPAYSTSSGTEVSAEIGALYPISQHWMFETYFKYSHMPRSINNSPWVAMFNKAENRDGHVSELGILVSFVF
;
A
#
# COMPACT_ATOMS: atom_id res chain seq x y z
N MET A 1 -6.27 -14.65 16.03
CA MET A 1 -6.78 -13.26 15.99
C MET A 1 -5.59 -12.33 15.88
N ILE A 2 -5.60 -11.42 14.92
CA ILE A 2 -4.50 -10.45 14.71
C ILE A 2 -5.05 -9.03 14.61
N THR A 3 -4.19 -8.06 14.85
CA THR A 3 -4.49 -6.65 14.58
C THR A 3 -3.82 -6.25 13.28
N LEU A 4 -4.60 -5.69 12.35
CA LEU A 4 -4.12 -5.18 11.07
C LEU A 4 -4.25 -3.66 11.03
N LYS A 5 -3.43 -3.01 10.20
CA LYS A 5 -3.61 -1.59 9.87
C LYS A 5 -4.13 -1.50 8.44
N ALA A 6 -5.27 -0.83 8.26
CA ALA A 6 -5.87 -0.65 6.93
C ALA A 6 -4.99 0.20 6.01
N HIS A 7 -4.40 1.24 6.59
CA HIS A 7 -3.48 2.16 5.94
C HIS A 7 -2.54 2.81 6.98
N GLN A 8 -1.41 3.34 6.53
CA GLN A 8 -0.55 4.19 7.36
C GLN A 8 -1.20 5.56 7.60
N SER A 9 -0.75 6.29 8.62
CA SER A 9 -1.23 7.67 8.83
C SER A 9 -0.84 8.54 7.65
N LEU A 10 -1.69 9.51 7.30
CA LEU A 10 -1.47 10.42 6.19
C LEU A 10 -1.68 11.87 6.62
N ASP A 11 -0.85 12.73 6.07
CA ASP A 11 -0.90 14.17 6.26
C ASP A 11 -1.20 14.80 4.91
N PHE A 12 -2.30 15.54 4.82
CA PHE A 12 -2.69 16.24 3.60
C PHE A 12 -2.60 17.75 3.80
N PRO A 13 -1.98 18.49 2.87
CA PRO A 13 -2.07 19.94 2.89
C PRO A 13 -3.52 20.35 2.64
N GLY A 14 -4.03 21.36 3.33
CA GLY A 14 -5.39 21.85 3.19
C GLY A 14 -5.44 23.37 3.12
N TRP A 15 -6.61 23.93 2.79
CA TRP A 15 -6.86 25.36 2.77
C TRP A 15 -8.22 25.66 3.39
N GLN A 16 -8.23 26.43 4.48
CA GLN A 16 -9.46 26.82 5.15
C GLN A 16 -9.37 28.30 5.53
N ASN A 17 -10.41 29.09 5.22
CA ASN A 17 -10.45 30.54 5.51
C ASN A 17 -9.20 31.31 5.02
N ASN A 18 -8.75 31.05 3.78
CA ASN A 18 -7.55 31.62 3.18
C ASN A 18 -6.25 31.38 3.96
N LYS A 19 -6.18 30.33 4.79
CA LYS A 19 -4.97 29.92 5.49
C LYS A 19 -4.61 28.47 5.14
N PRO A 20 -3.31 28.16 4.98
CA PRO A 20 -2.86 26.78 4.84
C PRO A 20 -3.14 26.02 6.14
N THR A 21 -3.66 24.81 6.00
CA THR A 21 -3.92 23.88 7.10
C THR A 21 -3.33 22.51 6.78
N VAL A 22 -3.28 21.61 7.75
CA VAL A 22 -2.87 20.21 7.54
C VAL A 22 -3.96 19.32 8.11
N HIS A 23 -4.49 18.43 7.27
CA HIS A 23 -5.47 17.43 7.67
C HIS A 23 -4.76 16.12 7.99
N TYR A 24 -4.94 15.64 9.22
CA TYR A 24 -4.32 14.42 9.71
C TYR A 24 -5.31 13.25 9.66
N ARG A 25 -4.94 12.16 8.99
CA ARG A 25 -5.70 10.89 8.97
C ARG A 25 -4.94 9.83 9.72
N LYS A 26 -5.48 9.36 10.84
CA LYS A 26 -4.82 8.38 11.71
C LYS A 26 -4.89 6.98 11.10
N SER A 27 -3.78 6.26 11.16
CA SER A 27 -3.80 4.81 10.98
C SER A 27 -4.72 4.18 12.03
N THR A 28 -5.62 3.32 11.58
CA THR A 28 -6.55 2.61 12.45
C THR A 28 -6.18 1.14 12.52
N GLN A 29 -6.36 0.58 13.71
CA GLN A 29 -6.29 -0.86 13.94
C GLN A 29 -7.62 -1.52 13.59
N MET A 30 -7.55 -2.65 12.91
CA MET A 30 -8.69 -3.48 12.58
C MET A 30 -8.53 -4.87 13.19
N LEU A 31 -9.65 -5.47 13.59
CA LEU A 31 -9.72 -6.84 14.06
C LEU A 31 -9.86 -7.78 12.87
N GLY A 32 -8.98 -8.79 12.80
CA GLY A 32 -9.00 -9.72 11.68
C GLY A 32 -8.47 -11.11 11.98
N VAL A 33 -8.63 -11.94 10.95
CA VAL A 33 -8.08 -13.29 10.86
C VAL A 33 -7.07 -13.35 9.72
N ARG A 34 -6.08 -14.23 9.87
CA ARG A 34 -5.09 -14.49 8.84
C ARG A 34 -4.86 -15.98 8.76
N ALA A 35 -4.80 -16.48 7.53
CA ALA A 35 -4.38 -17.83 7.21
C ALA A 35 -3.08 -17.74 6.39
N THR A 36 -2.09 -18.55 6.77
CA THR A 36 -0.83 -18.65 6.04
C THR A 36 -0.55 -20.12 5.78
N GLY A 37 -0.24 -20.47 4.53
CA GLY A 37 0.17 -21.80 4.13
C GLY A 37 1.46 -21.75 3.32
N SER A 38 2.40 -22.63 3.62
CA SER A 38 3.65 -22.76 2.88
C SER A 38 3.72 -24.13 2.22
N PHE A 39 3.99 -24.14 0.91
CA PHE A 39 4.06 -25.32 0.07
C PHE A 39 5.35 -25.25 -0.75
N ASN A 40 6.31 -26.12 -0.42
CA ASN A 40 7.65 -26.14 -1.01
C ASN A 40 8.36 -24.77 -0.90
N LYS A 41 8.36 -24.03 -2.00
CA LYS A 41 9.06 -22.77 -2.24
C LYS A 41 8.10 -21.58 -2.29
N THR A 42 6.82 -21.81 -2.03
CA THR A 42 5.74 -20.83 -2.15
C THR A 42 5.04 -20.68 -0.81
N THR A 43 4.83 -19.45 -0.35
CA THR A 43 3.99 -19.11 0.79
C THR A 43 2.82 -18.29 0.30
N VAL A 44 1.62 -18.64 0.77
CA VAL A 44 0.39 -17.91 0.49
C VAL A 44 -0.14 -17.40 1.82
N GLN A 45 -0.44 -16.11 1.90
CA GLN A 45 -1.04 -15.49 3.07
C GLN A 45 -2.31 -14.75 2.69
N PHE A 46 -3.41 -15.09 3.33
CA PHE A 46 -4.67 -14.38 3.21
C PHE A 46 -5.01 -13.73 4.56
N SER A 47 -5.40 -12.46 4.53
CA SER A 47 -5.90 -11.75 5.71
C SER A 47 -7.26 -11.13 5.42
N TRP A 48 -8.15 -11.17 6.39
CA TRP A 48 -9.46 -10.53 6.32
C TRP A 48 -9.77 -9.86 7.66
N ALA A 49 -10.16 -8.59 7.60
CA ALA A 49 -10.52 -7.77 8.76
C ALA A 49 -11.81 -6.99 8.47
N PRO A 50 -12.96 -7.48 8.94
CA PRO A 50 -14.25 -6.83 8.71
C PRO A 50 -14.62 -5.78 9.76
N TYR A 51 -13.80 -5.61 10.82
CA TYR A 51 -14.15 -4.72 11.92
C TYR A 51 -13.04 -3.71 12.21
N SER A 52 -13.41 -2.43 12.21
CA SER A 52 -12.53 -1.29 12.47
C SER A 52 -12.70 -0.78 13.90
N PHE A 53 -11.61 -0.50 14.61
CA PHE A 53 -11.66 0.19 15.92
C PHE A 53 -11.75 1.72 15.78
N ASN A 54 -12.20 2.23 14.63
CA ASN A 54 -12.38 3.66 14.35
C ASN A 54 -13.85 3.96 14.07
N ARG A 55 -14.38 4.98 14.76
CA ARG A 55 -15.76 5.45 14.62
C ARG A 55 -16.01 6.26 13.35
N GLU A 56 -14.95 6.68 12.66
CA GLU A 56 -15.04 7.44 11.40
C GLU A 56 -15.22 6.52 10.17
N TYR A 57 -15.05 5.21 10.32
CA TYR A 57 -15.38 4.18 9.31
C TYR A 57 -15.58 2.80 9.97
N ASP A 58 -16.48 2.70 10.93
CA ASP A 58 -16.70 1.48 11.72
C ASP A 58 -17.13 0.27 10.87
N ASP A 59 -17.84 0.53 9.77
CA ASP A 59 -18.27 -0.48 8.78
C ASP A 59 -17.22 -0.85 7.72
N GLY A 60 -16.00 -0.31 7.82
CA GLY A 60 -14.94 -0.54 6.84
C GLY A 60 -14.42 -1.97 6.83
N MET A 61 -14.22 -2.55 5.63
CA MET A 61 -13.67 -3.89 5.44
C MET A 61 -12.32 -3.86 4.71
N PHE A 62 -11.37 -4.65 5.23
CA PHE A 62 -10.04 -4.86 4.65
C PHE A 62 -9.82 -6.34 4.32
N ALA A 63 -9.20 -6.62 3.18
CA ALA A 63 -8.70 -7.95 2.85
C ALA A 63 -7.38 -7.86 2.11
N SER A 64 -6.50 -8.85 2.30
CA SER A 64 -5.27 -8.97 1.52
C SER A 64 -4.94 -10.42 1.18
N LEU A 65 -4.31 -10.60 0.03
CA LEU A 65 -3.75 -11.86 -0.43
C LEU A 65 -2.31 -11.61 -0.87
N TRP A 66 -1.38 -12.39 -0.34
CA TRP A 66 0.03 -12.35 -0.70
C TRP A 66 0.47 -13.73 -1.14
N VAL A 67 1.24 -13.80 -2.21
CA VAL A 67 1.89 -15.00 -2.71
C VAL A 67 3.36 -14.69 -2.88
N ASP A 68 4.19 -15.40 -2.12
CA ASP A 68 5.64 -15.26 -2.12
C ASP A 68 6.24 -16.57 -2.61
N GLN A 69 7.18 -16.49 -3.55
CA GLN A 69 7.93 -17.63 -4.04
C GLN A 69 9.41 -17.33 -4.01
N SER A 70 10.22 -18.29 -3.57
CA SER A 70 11.68 -18.17 -3.63
C SER A 70 12.33 -19.47 -4.08
N PHE A 71 13.32 -19.38 -4.94
CA PHE A 71 14.08 -20.54 -5.37
C PHE A 71 15.55 -20.21 -5.51
N GLN A 72 16.38 -21.16 -5.10
CA GLN A 72 17.82 -21.07 -5.25
C GLN A 72 18.26 -21.82 -6.51
N TYR A 73 19.07 -21.16 -7.34
CA TYR A 73 19.78 -21.76 -8.45
C TYR A 73 21.26 -21.39 -8.36
N LYS A 74 22.10 -22.36 -8.00
CA LYS A 74 23.51 -22.15 -7.65
C LYS A 74 23.63 -21.09 -6.54
N ASN A 75 24.38 -20.02 -6.79
CA ASN A 75 24.61 -18.91 -5.87
C ASN A 75 23.51 -17.84 -5.97
N TRP A 76 22.58 -17.95 -6.92
CA TRP A 76 21.48 -17.00 -7.04
C TRP A 76 20.28 -17.47 -6.24
N GLN A 77 19.77 -16.59 -5.38
CA GLN A 77 18.45 -16.75 -4.76
C GLN A 77 17.49 -15.83 -5.50
N MET A 78 16.59 -16.42 -6.28
CA MET A 78 15.54 -15.68 -6.97
C MET A 78 14.29 -15.66 -6.11
N TYR A 79 13.55 -14.57 -6.18
CA TYR A 79 12.28 -14.44 -5.49
C TYR A 79 11.26 -13.69 -6.36
N ALA A 80 10.00 -13.98 -6.10
CA ALA A 80 8.87 -13.27 -6.65
C ALA A 80 7.83 -13.11 -5.55
N ASN A 81 7.26 -11.92 -5.41
CA ASN A 81 6.11 -11.68 -4.56
C ASN A 81 5.01 -10.99 -5.35
N THR A 82 3.76 -11.30 -5.03
CA THR A 82 2.62 -10.55 -5.52
C THR A 82 1.58 -10.40 -4.43
N GLY A 83 0.95 -9.24 -4.39
CA GLY A 83 0.01 -8.85 -3.37
C GLY A 83 -1.23 -8.21 -3.98
N LEU A 84 -2.38 -8.56 -3.42
CA LEU A 84 -3.65 -7.87 -3.62
C LEU A 84 -4.10 -7.31 -2.28
N VAL A 85 -4.49 -6.05 -2.26
CA VAL A 85 -5.06 -5.42 -1.06
C VAL A 85 -6.36 -4.74 -1.42
N TYR A 86 -7.47 -5.28 -0.92
CA TYR A 86 -8.80 -4.70 -1.04
C TYR A 86 -9.11 -3.83 0.17
N ARG A 87 -9.69 -2.65 -0.09
CA ARG A 87 -10.22 -1.74 0.91
C ARG A 87 -11.62 -1.31 0.49
N SER A 88 -12.55 -1.35 1.43
CA SER A 88 -13.91 -0.87 1.21
C SER A 88 -13.96 0.65 0.99
N GLU A 89 -15.11 1.14 0.54
CA GLU A 89 -15.32 2.56 0.27
C GLU A 89 -15.09 3.41 1.52
N GLU A 90 -15.57 2.97 2.68
CA GLU A 90 -15.47 3.69 3.94
C GLU A 90 -14.00 3.92 4.34
N ILE A 91 -13.16 2.90 4.15
CA ILE A 91 -11.71 2.98 4.41
C ILE A 91 -11.07 3.96 3.43
N ILE A 92 -11.32 3.80 2.13
CA ILE A 92 -10.69 4.66 1.11
C ILE A 92 -11.16 6.10 1.28
N ASN A 93 -12.43 6.33 1.59
CA ASN A 93 -13.02 7.66 1.73
C ASN A 93 -12.46 8.38 2.95
N TYR A 94 -12.24 7.67 4.05
CA TYR A 94 -11.55 8.21 5.22
C TYR A 94 -10.14 8.73 4.88
N TYR A 95 -9.35 7.94 4.14
CA TYR A 95 -7.96 8.29 3.85
C TYR A 95 -7.80 9.24 2.66
N PHE A 96 -8.64 9.15 1.63
CA PHE A 96 -8.43 9.82 0.35
C PHE A 96 -9.63 10.66 -0.13
N GLY A 97 -10.74 10.65 0.60
CA GLY A 97 -11.87 11.53 0.32
C GLY A 97 -11.61 13.00 0.68
N VAL A 98 -12.39 13.88 0.06
CA VAL A 98 -12.46 15.30 0.40
C VAL A 98 -13.90 15.60 0.84
N PRO A 99 -14.17 15.68 2.16
CA PRO A 99 -15.46 16.09 2.67
C PRO A 99 -15.84 17.51 2.22
N GLU A 100 -17.14 17.78 2.05
CA GLU A 100 -17.63 19.08 1.59
C GLU A 100 -17.22 20.23 2.53
N GLU A 101 -17.11 19.96 3.84
CA GLU A 101 -16.80 20.96 4.86
C GLU A 101 -15.37 21.52 4.74
N ILE A 102 -14.49 20.79 4.06
CA ILE A 102 -13.08 21.18 3.82
C ILE A 102 -12.78 21.35 2.33
N ALA A 103 -13.79 21.20 1.46
CA ALA A 103 -13.63 21.36 0.03
C ALA A 103 -13.29 22.81 -0.33
N SER A 104 -12.44 22.96 -1.34
CA SER A 104 -11.99 24.25 -1.86
C SER A 104 -11.84 24.21 -3.38
N TYR A 105 -11.56 25.35 -4.00
CA TYR A 105 -11.28 25.40 -5.45
C TYR A 105 -10.10 24.51 -5.86
N MET A 106 -9.06 24.40 -5.01
CA MET A 106 -7.89 23.54 -5.29
C MET A 106 -8.15 22.07 -4.99
N PHE A 107 -9.07 21.78 -4.06
CA PHE A 107 -9.41 20.42 -3.61
C PHE A 107 -10.93 20.28 -3.56
N PRO A 108 -11.58 19.99 -4.70
CA PRO A 108 -13.03 19.85 -4.74
C PRO A 108 -13.48 18.64 -3.91
N ALA A 109 -14.74 18.68 -3.46
CA ALA A 109 -15.34 17.56 -2.75
C ALA A 109 -15.24 16.28 -3.59
N TYR A 110 -14.87 15.18 -2.94
CA TYR A 110 -14.58 13.92 -3.61
C TYR A 110 -14.94 12.76 -2.70
N SER A 111 -15.91 11.96 -3.12
CA SER A 111 -16.20 10.66 -2.53
C SER A 111 -15.47 9.57 -3.31
N THR A 112 -14.87 8.65 -2.58
CA THR A 112 -14.20 7.49 -3.19
C THR A 112 -15.16 6.32 -3.33
N SER A 113 -14.76 5.28 -4.07
CA SER A 113 -15.39 3.97 -4.02
C SER A 113 -14.41 2.93 -3.49
N SER A 114 -14.88 1.71 -3.21
CA SER A 114 -13.98 0.60 -2.86
C SER A 114 -12.92 0.33 -3.94
N GLY A 115 -11.81 -0.30 -3.56
CA GLY A 115 -10.68 -0.45 -4.48
C GLY A 115 -9.73 -1.57 -4.09
N THR A 116 -9.07 -2.11 -5.12
CA THR A 116 -8.03 -3.13 -4.98
C THR A 116 -6.71 -2.57 -5.50
N GLU A 117 -5.71 -2.58 -4.63
CA GLU A 117 -4.32 -2.35 -4.96
C GLU A 117 -3.67 -3.66 -5.39
N VAL A 118 -2.87 -3.62 -6.45
CA VAL A 118 -2.10 -4.76 -6.96
C VAL A 118 -0.63 -4.43 -6.89
N SER A 119 0.17 -5.30 -6.29
CA SER A 119 1.62 -5.19 -6.25
C SER A 119 2.27 -6.47 -6.72
N ALA A 120 3.41 -6.34 -7.39
CA ALA A 120 4.25 -7.45 -7.79
C ALA A 120 5.71 -7.03 -7.74
N GLU A 121 6.58 -7.93 -7.33
CA GLU A 121 8.02 -7.71 -7.33
C GLU A 121 8.73 -9.02 -7.67
N ILE A 122 9.75 -8.92 -8.51
CA ILE A 122 10.64 -10.03 -8.84
C ILE A 122 12.07 -9.56 -8.62
N GLY A 123 12.91 -10.45 -8.10
CA GLY A 123 14.29 -10.09 -7.82
C GLY A 123 15.20 -11.29 -7.68
N ALA A 124 16.48 -10.98 -7.58
CA ALA A 124 17.54 -11.96 -7.44
C ALA A 124 18.63 -11.43 -6.51
N LEU A 125 19.02 -12.27 -5.56
CA LEU A 125 20.12 -12.03 -4.64
C LEU A 125 21.32 -12.91 -5.01
N TYR A 126 22.52 -12.37 -4.88
CA TYR A 126 23.78 -13.05 -5.10
C TYR A 126 24.80 -12.71 -4.01
N PRO A 127 25.32 -13.70 -3.27
CA PRO A 127 26.36 -13.47 -2.29
C PRO A 127 27.68 -13.17 -3.01
N ILE A 128 28.14 -11.93 -2.94
CA ILE A 128 29.44 -11.50 -3.45
C ILE A 128 30.54 -12.17 -2.61
N SER A 129 30.34 -12.20 -1.29
CA SER A 129 31.23 -12.87 -0.33
C SER A 129 30.43 -13.31 0.90
N GLN A 130 31.11 -13.82 1.94
CA GLN A 130 30.46 -14.22 3.20
C GLN A 130 29.72 -13.06 3.90
N HIS A 131 30.13 -11.81 3.64
CA HIS A 131 29.57 -10.63 4.32
C HIS A 131 28.89 -9.65 3.38
N TRP A 132 28.89 -9.90 2.08
CA TRP A 132 28.37 -8.95 1.09
C TRP A 132 27.35 -9.63 0.19
N MET A 133 26.16 -9.06 0.11
CA MET A 133 25.07 -9.51 -0.73
C MET A 133 24.77 -8.45 -1.79
N PHE A 134 24.66 -8.89 -3.03
CA PHE A 134 24.11 -8.10 -4.13
C PHE A 134 22.64 -8.47 -4.32
N GLU A 135 21.80 -7.50 -4.61
CA GLU A 135 20.40 -7.70 -4.96
C GLU A 135 20.03 -6.82 -6.15
N THR A 136 19.20 -7.34 -7.03
CA THR A 136 18.51 -6.55 -8.05
C THR A 136 17.06 -6.96 -8.11
N TYR A 137 16.18 -5.98 -8.30
CA TYR A 137 14.74 -6.22 -8.30
C TYR A 137 14.02 -5.28 -9.25
N PHE A 138 12.86 -5.73 -9.69
CA PHE A 138 11.85 -4.93 -10.36
C PHE A 138 10.56 -5.04 -9.56
N LYS A 139 9.98 -3.89 -9.22
CA LYS A 139 8.73 -3.76 -8.49
C LYS A 139 7.72 -3.00 -9.31
N TYR A 140 6.47 -3.43 -9.25
CA TYR A 140 5.31 -2.81 -9.85
C TYR A 140 4.20 -2.68 -8.80
N SER A 141 3.55 -1.53 -8.75
CA SER A 141 2.38 -1.29 -7.92
C SER A 141 1.34 -0.50 -8.69
N HIS A 142 0.09 -0.93 -8.63
CA HIS A 142 -1.05 -0.25 -9.23
C HIS A 142 -2.09 0.07 -8.16
N MET A 143 -2.39 1.36 -8.02
CA MET A 143 -3.40 1.85 -7.10
C MET A 143 -4.77 1.91 -7.79
N PRO A 144 -5.87 1.62 -7.09
CA PRO A 144 -7.21 1.73 -7.65
C PRO A 144 -7.52 3.19 -8.02
N ARG A 145 -8.38 3.38 -9.03
CA ARG A 145 -8.81 4.71 -9.49
C ARG A 145 -9.45 5.55 -8.38
N SER A 146 -10.13 4.92 -7.43
CA SER A 146 -10.72 5.59 -6.27
C SER A 146 -9.69 6.29 -5.37
N ILE A 147 -8.42 5.84 -5.41
CA ILE A 147 -7.30 6.52 -4.74
C ILE A 147 -6.63 7.51 -5.70
N ASN A 148 -6.29 7.06 -6.92
CA ASN A 148 -5.54 7.87 -7.88
C ASN A 148 -6.28 9.15 -8.33
N ASN A 149 -7.61 9.13 -8.36
CA ASN A 149 -8.42 10.28 -8.73
C ASN A 149 -8.73 11.21 -7.56
N SER A 150 -8.30 10.87 -6.34
CA SER A 150 -8.41 11.79 -5.20
C SER A 150 -7.68 13.09 -5.51
N PRO A 151 -8.30 14.27 -5.28
CA PRO A 151 -7.64 15.57 -5.48
C PRO A 151 -6.30 15.69 -4.76
N TRP A 152 -6.18 15.09 -3.57
CA TRP A 152 -4.92 15.04 -2.81
C TRP A 152 -3.84 14.28 -3.58
N VAL A 153 -4.18 13.06 -4.03
CA VAL A 153 -3.23 12.15 -4.69
C VAL A 153 -2.88 12.65 -6.09
N ALA A 154 -3.85 13.14 -6.85
CA ALA A 154 -3.66 13.69 -8.18
C ALA A 154 -2.69 14.88 -8.19
N MET A 155 -2.72 15.71 -7.14
CA MET A 155 -1.76 16.81 -6.99
C MET A 155 -0.32 16.30 -6.82
N PHE A 156 -0.08 15.33 -5.93
CA PHE A 156 1.24 14.74 -5.73
C PHE A 156 1.74 14.00 -6.97
N ASN A 157 0.88 13.18 -7.59
CA ASN A 157 1.20 12.46 -8.82
C ASN A 157 1.61 13.42 -9.94
N LYS A 158 0.88 14.54 -10.10
CA LYS A 158 1.23 15.56 -11.10
C LYS A 158 2.55 16.25 -10.79
N ALA A 159 2.85 16.54 -9.53
CA ALA A 159 4.11 17.16 -9.12
C ALA A 159 5.32 16.23 -9.36
N GLU A 160 5.15 14.93 -9.18
CA GLU A 160 6.20 13.92 -9.36
C GLU A 160 6.21 13.28 -10.76
N ASN A 161 5.35 13.73 -11.68
CA ASN A 161 5.12 13.13 -13.00
C ASN A 161 4.89 11.60 -12.91
N ARG A 162 4.09 11.18 -11.94
CA ARG A 162 3.72 9.78 -11.70
C ARG A 162 2.37 9.50 -12.31
N ASP A 163 2.29 8.44 -13.10
CA ASP A 163 1.02 7.86 -13.50
C ASP A 163 0.45 7.01 -12.36
N GLY A 164 -0.83 6.63 -12.44
CA GLY A 164 -1.52 5.82 -11.42
C GLY A 164 -0.95 4.41 -11.17
N HIS A 165 0.23 4.11 -11.70
CA HIS A 165 1.04 2.93 -11.45
C HIS A 165 2.50 3.36 -11.20
N VAL A 166 3.18 2.65 -10.32
CA VAL A 166 4.56 2.91 -9.93
C VAL A 166 5.39 1.68 -10.27
N SER A 167 6.40 1.87 -11.11
CA SER A 167 7.40 0.86 -11.43
C SER A 167 8.75 1.31 -10.89
N GLU A 168 9.49 0.41 -10.25
CA GLU A 168 10.79 0.66 -9.67
C GLU A 168 11.76 -0.43 -10.11
N LEU A 169 12.93 -0.05 -10.59
CA LEU A 169 14.06 -0.96 -10.83
C LEU A 169 15.16 -0.59 -9.84
N GLY A 170 15.61 -1.57 -9.06
CA GLY A 170 16.56 -1.36 -7.99
C GLY A 170 17.78 -2.27 -8.09
N ILE A 171 18.89 -1.76 -7.55
CA ILE A 171 20.11 -2.51 -7.27
C ILE A 171 20.53 -2.15 -5.86
N LEU A 172 20.85 -3.15 -5.04
CA LEU A 172 21.25 -2.98 -3.67
C LEU A 172 22.51 -3.80 -3.38
N VAL A 173 23.40 -3.23 -2.58
CA VAL A 173 24.55 -3.95 -2.01
C VAL A 173 24.48 -3.80 -0.50
N SER A 174 24.36 -4.93 0.19
CA SER A 174 24.17 -4.98 1.64
C SER A 174 25.30 -5.75 2.32
N PHE A 175 25.67 -5.30 3.52
CA PHE A 175 26.62 -5.98 4.40
C PHE A 175 25.86 -6.82 5.43
N VAL A 176 26.25 -8.08 5.61
CA VAL A 176 25.63 -9.05 6.53
C VAL A 176 26.68 -9.51 7.55
N PHE A 177 26.32 -9.49 8.83
CA PHE A 177 27.18 -9.87 9.97
C PHE A 177 26.93 -11.30 10.44
#